data_AF-A0A974ZA16-F1
#
_entry.id   AF-A0A974ZA16-F1
#
_cell.length_a   1.000
_cell.length_b   1.000
_cell.length_c   1.000
_cell.angle_alpha   90.00
_cell.angle_beta   90.00
_cell.angle_gamma   90.00
#
_symmetry.space_group_name_H-M   'P 1'
#
loop_
_entity.id
_entity.type
_entity.pdbx_description
1 polymer ?
#
loop_
_entity_poly.entity_id
_entity_poly.type
_entity_poly.pdbx_seq_one_letter_code
_entity_poly.pdbx_strand_id
1 'polypeptide(L)'
;MWGLAREVEGLRTQFEDQVGELRAKVEPLTAMPEKVSTLARTVRAIADQLAGAEGEVPSWSWLDLPADLDRAQAMLTDLTVWLRRIFLRYPDAAGVLPECWMWHPDIVEELLWLAAAWHTAYRDEDATVARAADWHDRYRPGVVRRIKGSAGGCSLENHEDGGPLHRPAPRVPMGEGLAPIALWWAEERDNPAPVPTAEQLAAAQAAARQRRGGARR
;
A
#
# COMPACT_ATOMS: atom_id res chain seq x y z
N MET A 1 61.42 45.84 -43.60
CA MET A 1 60.66 44.71 -44.16
C MET A 1 60.60 43.48 -43.24
N TRP A 2 61.59 43.24 -42.35
CA TRP A 2 61.59 42.11 -41.41
C TRP A 2 60.57 42.16 -40.25
N GLY A 3 60.14 43.35 -39.82
CA GLY A 3 59.19 43.49 -38.71
C GLY A 3 57.78 42.99 -39.02
N LEU A 4 57.26 43.33 -40.20
CA LEU A 4 55.92 42.92 -40.65
C LEU A 4 55.80 41.40 -40.82
N ALA A 5 56.84 40.74 -41.35
CA ALA A 5 56.84 39.29 -41.50
C ALA A 5 56.77 38.55 -40.16
N ARG A 6 57.44 39.06 -39.13
CA ARG A 6 57.41 38.50 -37.77
C ARG A 6 56.09 38.73 -37.06
N GLU A 7 55.45 39.89 -37.31
CA GLU A 7 54.15 40.23 -36.74
C GLU A 7 53.02 39.40 -37.37
N VAL A 8 53.07 39.19 -38.69
CA VAL A 8 52.16 38.29 -39.41
C VAL A 8 52.31 36.85 -38.92
N GLU A 9 53.54 36.39 -38.70
CA GLU A 9 53.77 35.04 -38.16
C GLU A 9 53.25 34.89 -36.72
N GLY A 10 53.44 35.91 -35.87
CA GLY A 10 52.90 35.91 -34.50
C GLY A 10 51.37 35.90 -34.46
N LEU A 11 50.71 36.67 -35.34
CA LEU A 11 49.26 36.65 -35.49
C LEU A 11 48.75 35.30 -36.01
N ARG A 12 49.49 34.67 -36.93
CA ARG A 12 49.15 33.35 -37.46
C ARG A 12 49.18 32.29 -36.36
N THR A 13 50.24 32.26 -35.55
CA THR A 13 50.34 31.35 -34.40
C THR A 13 49.22 31.60 -33.38
N GLN A 14 48.95 32.87 -33.05
CA GLN A 14 47.89 33.22 -32.10
C GLN A 14 46.50 32.79 -32.61
N PHE A 15 46.24 32.94 -33.92
CA PHE A 15 44.99 32.49 -34.53
C PHE A 15 44.88 30.96 -34.55
N GLU A 16 45.96 30.25 -34.89
CA GLU A 16 46.01 28.78 -34.84
C GLU A 16 45.72 28.25 -33.43
N ASP A 17 46.29 28.88 -32.39
CA ASP A 17 46.03 28.54 -30.99
C ASP A 17 44.57 28.80 -30.59
N GLN A 18 44.01 29.96 -30.97
CA GLN A 18 42.61 30.28 -30.68
C GLN A 18 41.63 29.33 -31.37
N VAL A 19 41.90 28.93 -32.63
CA VAL A 19 41.10 27.94 -33.35
C VAL A 19 41.22 26.57 -32.70
N GLY A 20 42.41 26.18 -32.24
CA GLY A 20 42.63 24.95 -31.47
C GLY A 20 41.82 24.93 -30.17
N GLU A 21 41.85 26.03 -29.41
CA GLU A 21 41.11 26.16 -28.16
C GLU A 21 39.58 26.16 -28.37
N LEU A 22 39.10 26.84 -29.42
CA LEU A 22 37.68 26.84 -29.77
C LEU A 22 37.21 25.44 -30.17
N ARG A 23 38.00 24.72 -30.97
CA ARG A 23 37.70 23.35 -31.40
C ARG A 23 37.63 22.40 -30.20
N ALA A 24 38.57 22.52 -29.26
CA ALA A 24 38.55 21.75 -28.02
C ALA A 24 37.31 22.03 -27.15
N LYS A 25 36.76 23.25 -27.20
CA LYS A 25 35.50 23.62 -26.50
C LYS A 25 34.24 23.18 -27.25
N VAL A 26 34.28 23.08 -28.58
CA VAL A 26 33.13 22.69 -29.43
C VAL A 26 32.97 21.17 -29.52
N GLU A 27 34.06 20.41 -29.51
CA GLU A 27 34.03 18.93 -29.61
C GLU A 27 33.15 18.25 -28.53
N PRO A 28 33.14 18.70 -27.26
CA PRO A 28 32.22 18.17 -26.25
C PRO A 28 30.74 18.53 -26.52
N LEU A 29 30.49 19.66 -27.20
CA LEU A 29 29.14 20.14 -27.52
C LEU A 29 28.54 19.38 -28.71
N THR A 30 29.35 18.91 -29.65
CA THR A 30 28.88 18.07 -30.78
C THR A 30 28.43 16.69 -30.31
N ALA A 31 28.94 16.21 -29.17
CA ALA A 31 28.50 14.96 -28.53
C ALA A 31 27.24 15.13 -27.65
N MET A 32 26.77 16.36 -27.43
CA MET A 32 25.65 16.66 -26.54
C MET A 32 24.27 16.18 -27.08
N PRO A 33 23.97 16.27 -28.40
CA PRO A 33 22.74 15.73 -28.97
C PRO A 33 22.55 14.23 -28.74
N GLU A 34 23.62 13.44 -28.81
CA GLU A 34 23.57 12.00 -28.54
C GLU A 34 23.31 11.69 -27.06
N LYS A 35 23.91 12.48 -26.16
CA LYS A 35 23.66 12.37 -24.72
C LYS A 35 22.22 12.74 -24.38
N VAL A 36 21.68 13.80 -24.97
CA VAL A 36 20.28 14.21 -24.80
C VAL A 36 19.33 13.15 -25.36
N SER A 37 19.63 12.58 -26.53
CA SER A 37 18.83 11.50 -27.14
C SER A 37 18.85 10.22 -26.31
N THR A 38 19.99 9.90 -25.71
CA THR A 38 20.12 8.76 -24.79
C THR A 38 19.34 9.00 -23.51
N LEU A 39 19.48 10.18 -22.90
CA LEU A 39 18.69 10.56 -21.73
C LEU A 39 17.18 10.53 -22.02
N ALA A 40 16.75 11.06 -23.17
CA ALA A 40 15.35 11.05 -23.57
C ALA A 40 14.80 9.62 -23.73
N ARG A 41 15.59 8.70 -24.29
CA ARG A 41 15.23 7.28 -24.37
C ARG A 41 15.17 6.62 -23.00
N THR A 42 16.12 6.91 -22.11
CA THR A 42 16.12 6.37 -20.74
C THR A 42 14.92 6.90 -19.95
N VAL A 43 14.62 8.19 -20.04
CA VAL A 43 13.45 8.81 -19.41
C VAL A 43 12.17 8.21 -19.95
N ARG A 44 12.06 7.99 -21.28
CA ARG A 44 10.91 7.31 -21.87
C ARG A 44 10.77 5.86 -21.39
N ALA A 45 11.86 5.10 -21.35
CA ALA A 45 11.82 3.73 -20.86
C ALA A 45 11.38 3.65 -19.39
N ILE A 46 11.84 4.59 -18.55
CA ILE A 46 11.38 4.69 -17.15
C ILE A 46 9.91 5.09 -17.09
N ALA A 47 9.47 6.07 -17.90
CA ALA A 47 8.07 6.48 -17.97
C ALA A 47 7.17 5.34 -18.44
N ASP A 48 7.58 4.56 -19.45
CA ASP A 48 6.84 3.40 -19.96
C ASP A 48 6.81 2.26 -18.93
N GLN A 49 7.87 2.07 -18.14
CA GLN A 49 7.88 1.11 -17.01
C GLN A 49 6.93 1.52 -15.89
N LEU A 50 6.83 2.82 -15.60
CA LEU A 50 5.90 3.36 -14.61
C LEU A 50 4.45 3.33 -15.12
N ALA A 51 4.22 3.65 -16.40
CA ALA A 51 2.92 3.56 -17.05
C ALA A 51 2.45 2.10 -17.23
N GLY A 52 3.36 1.17 -17.49
CA GLY A 52 3.07 -0.27 -17.52
C GLY A 52 2.68 -0.85 -16.17
N ALA A 53 2.93 -0.14 -15.07
CA ALA A 53 2.44 -0.45 -13.74
C ALA A 53 1.02 0.10 -13.46
N GLU A 54 0.41 0.84 -14.41
CA GLU A 54 -0.97 1.36 -14.29
C GLU A 54 -2.07 0.29 -14.51
N GLY A 55 -1.72 -1.00 -14.48
CA GLY A 55 -2.65 -2.11 -14.73
C GLY A 55 -3.39 -2.65 -13.50
N GLU A 56 -2.94 -2.36 -12.29
CA GLU A 56 -3.62 -2.78 -11.06
C GLU A 56 -3.17 -1.80 -9.97
N VAL A 57 -4.05 -0.89 -9.56
CA VAL A 57 -3.80 -0.10 -8.34
C VAL A 57 -3.56 -1.12 -7.23
N PRO A 58 -2.39 -1.13 -6.56
CA PRO A 58 -2.14 -2.10 -5.49
C PRO A 58 -3.28 -1.99 -4.50
N SER A 59 -4.01 -3.10 -4.31
CA SER A 59 -5.09 -3.11 -3.33
C SER A 59 -4.45 -2.88 -1.97
N TRP A 60 -4.74 -1.73 -1.36
CA TRP A 60 -4.31 -1.39 0.00
C TRP A 60 -5.12 -2.14 1.06
N SER A 61 -5.84 -3.19 0.67
CA SER A 61 -6.70 -4.00 1.52
C SER A 61 -6.31 -5.45 1.32
N TRP A 62 -5.95 -6.13 2.40
CA TRP A 62 -5.64 -7.56 2.31
C TRP A 62 -6.89 -8.39 2.03
N LEU A 63 -8.08 -7.83 2.29
CA LEU A 63 -9.39 -8.46 2.04
C LEU A 63 -9.68 -8.67 0.55
N ASP A 64 -9.03 -7.90 -0.32
CA ASP A 64 -9.16 -7.98 -1.78
C ASP A 64 -7.83 -8.39 -2.44
N LEU A 65 -6.90 -8.91 -1.65
CA LEU A 65 -5.62 -9.38 -2.17
C LEU A 65 -5.83 -10.73 -2.87
N PRO A 66 -5.33 -10.90 -4.11
CA PRO A 66 -5.34 -12.20 -4.77
C PRO A 66 -4.62 -13.26 -3.94
N ALA A 67 -4.98 -14.53 -4.15
CA ALA A 67 -4.33 -15.69 -3.51
C ALA A 67 -2.92 -15.92 -4.10
N ASP A 68 -2.01 -15.00 -3.78
CA ASP A 68 -0.64 -14.91 -4.28
C ASP A 68 0.31 -14.59 -3.11
N LEU A 69 1.23 -15.52 -2.84
CA LEU A 69 2.19 -15.43 -1.75
C LEU A 69 3.14 -14.25 -1.90
N ASP A 70 3.64 -13.98 -3.11
CA ASP A 70 4.63 -12.94 -3.35
C ASP A 70 4.00 -11.56 -3.15
N ARG A 71 2.75 -11.39 -3.59
CA ARG A 71 1.96 -10.17 -3.34
C ARG A 71 1.70 -9.95 -1.85
N ALA A 72 1.31 -11.01 -1.12
CA ALA A 72 1.09 -10.92 0.32
C ALA A 72 2.37 -10.57 1.09
N GLN A 73 3.49 -11.18 0.74
CA GLN A 73 4.77 -10.89 1.35
C GLN A 73 5.23 -9.46 1.05
N ALA A 74 5.07 -8.99 -0.19
CA ALA A 74 5.41 -7.61 -0.57
C ALA A 74 4.60 -6.59 0.25
N MET A 75 3.27 -6.78 0.32
CA MET A 75 2.38 -5.89 1.08
C MET A 75 2.76 -5.81 2.57
N LEU A 76 3.03 -6.95 3.23
CA LEU A 76 3.45 -6.97 4.65
C LEU A 76 4.84 -6.35 4.85
N THR A 77 5.74 -6.52 3.88
CA THR A 77 7.07 -5.90 3.89
C THR A 77 6.96 -4.38 3.81
N ASP A 78 6.18 -3.87 2.87
CA ASP A 78 5.95 -2.43 2.70
C ASP A 78 5.25 -1.82 3.91
N LEU A 79 4.27 -2.54 4.47
CA LEU A 79 3.61 -2.13 5.71
C LEU A 79 4.61 -2.02 6.86
N THR A 80 5.51 -2.99 7.03
CA THR A 80 6.55 -2.95 8.07
C THR A 80 7.47 -1.74 7.92
N VAL A 81 7.83 -1.39 6.68
CA VAL A 81 8.62 -0.18 6.39
C VAL A 81 7.83 1.08 6.77
N TRP A 82 6.55 1.16 6.42
CA TRP A 82 5.69 2.29 6.76
C TRP A 82 5.48 2.43 8.27
N LEU A 83 5.23 1.32 8.99
CA LEU A 83 5.08 1.31 10.44
C LEU A 83 6.30 1.93 11.13
N ARG A 84 7.51 1.51 10.74
CA ARG A 84 8.76 2.04 11.28
C ARG A 84 8.95 3.53 10.97
N ARG A 85 8.60 3.95 9.75
CA ARG A 85 8.83 5.33 9.29
C ARG A 85 7.83 6.33 9.85
N ILE A 86 6.57 5.92 9.99
CA ILE A 86 5.44 6.81 10.27
C ILE A 86 4.73 6.43 11.56
N PHE A 87 4.09 5.26 11.62
CA PHE A 87 3.18 4.90 12.71
C PHE A 87 3.86 4.86 14.08
N LEU A 88 5.00 4.17 14.19
CA LEU A 88 5.75 4.01 15.43
C LEU A 88 6.51 5.27 15.88
N ARG A 89 6.41 6.37 15.12
CA ARG A 89 6.92 7.67 15.56
C ARG A 89 6.02 8.36 16.58
N TYR A 90 4.79 7.87 16.75
CA TYR A 90 3.85 8.39 17.75
C TYR A 90 3.85 7.48 18.99
N PRO A 91 4.12 8.02 20.20
CA PRO A 91 4.22 7.20 21.41
C PRO A 91 2.95 6.42 21.76
N ASP A 92 1.78 6.98 21.46
CA ASP A 92 0.47 6.33 21.65
C ASP A 92 0.33 5.09 20.76
N ALA A 93 0.79 5.17 19.50
CA ALA A 93 0.80 4.06 18.57
C ALA A 93 1.83 2.98 18.96
N ALA A 94 3.05 3.39 19.31
CA ALA A 94 4.11 2.46 19.74
C ALA A 94 3.71 1.69 21.01
N GLY A 95 2.94 2.31 21.91
CA GLY A 95 2.48 1.68 23.14
C GLY A 95 1.32 0.68 23.00
N VAL A 96 0.68 0.57 21.81
CA VAL A 96 -0.48 -0.32 21.62
C VAL A 96 -0.28 -1.42 20.60
N LEU A 97 0.77 -1.39 19.78
CA LEU A 97 1.00 -2.41 18.75
C LEU A 97 1.63 -3.66 19.39
N PRO A 98 0.91 -4.80 19.49
CA PRO A 98 1.47 -6.01 20.10
C PRO A 98 2.40 -6.75 19.13
N GLU A 99 3.27 -7.61 19.66
CA GLU A 99 4.16 -8.46 18.84
C GLU A 99 3.38 -9.41 17.93
N CYS A 100 2.18 -9.82 18.34
CA CYS A 100 1.29 -10.70 17.57
C CYS A 100 0.45 -9.98 16.51
N TRP A 101 0.69 -8.69 16.19
CA TRP A 101 -0.17 -7.91 15.29
C TRP A 101 -0.42 -8.57 13.92
N MET A 102 0.53 -9.32 13.37
CA MET A 102 0.36 -10.03 12.09
C MET A 102 -0.64 -11.19 12.16
N TRP A 103 -0.91 -11.72 13.35
CA TRP A 103 -1.94 -12.75 13.58
C TRP A 103 -3.33 -12.17 13.77
N HIS A 104 -3.48 -10.85 13.69
CA HIS A 104 -4.75 -10.14 13.78
C HIS A 104 -5.07 -9.52 12.42
N PRO A 105 -5.81 -10.22 11.54
CA PRO A 105 -6.09 -9.72 10.19
C PRO A 105 -6.88 -8.40 10.21
N ASP A 106 -7.72 -8.18 11.23
CA ASP A 106 -8.39 -6.90 11.46
C ASP A 106 -7.38 -5.77 11.72
N ILE A 107 -6.33 -6.04 12.52
CA ILE A 107 -5.25 -5.07 12.76
C ILE A 107 -4.45 -4.80 11.49
N VAL A 108 -4.16 -5.83 10.70
CA VAL A 108 -3.46 -5.66 9.41
C VAL A 108 -4.27 -4.73 8.49
N GLU A 109 -5.57 -4.94 8.36
CA GLU A 109 -6.45 -4.06 7.56
C GLU A 109 -6.47 -2.62 8.10
N GLU A 110 -6.60 -2.47 9.41
CA GLU A 110 -6.60 -1.16 10.07
C GLU A 110 -5.33 -0.36 9.81
N LEU A 111 -4.18 -1.04 9.74
CA LEU A 111 -2.89 -0.42 9.47
C LEU A 111 -2.71 -0.11 7.97
N LEU A 112 -3.15 -1.00 7.08
CA LEU A 112 -3.05 -0.79 5.64
C LEU A 112 -3.89 0.41 5.17
N TRP A 113 -5.16 0.50 5.57
CA TRP A 113 -5.98 1.65 5.17
C TRP A 113 -5.45 2.95 5.79
N LEU A 114 -4.92 2.91 7.03
CA LEU A 114 -4.32 4.08 7.67
C LEU A 114 -3.07 4.57 6.92
N ALA A 115 -2.28 3.63 6.39
CA ALA A 115 -1.14 3.95 5.53
C ALA A 115 -1.61 4.59 4.23
N ALA A 116 -2.63 4.04 3.57
CA ALA A 116 -3.24 4.65 2.39
C ALA A 116 -3.77 6.07 2.66
N ALA A 117 -4.49 6.27 3.78
CA ALA A 117 -4.99 7.58 4.18
C ALA A 117 -3.85 8.59 4.45
N TRP A 118 -2.71 8.12 4.98
CA TRP A 118 -1.52 8.96 5.13
C TRP A 118 -0.94 9.35 3.76
N HIS A 119 -0.85 8.39 2.83
CA HIS A 119 -0.39 8.67 1.46
C HIS A 119 -1.28 9.72 0.79
N THR A 120 -2.61 9.59 0.88
CA THR A 120 -3.55 10.58 0.33
C THR A 120 -3.52 11.94 1.02
N ALA A 121 -3.10 11.99 2.28
CA ALA A 121 -2.95 13.24 3.01
C ALA A 121 -1.64 13.99 2.70
N TYR A 122 -0.58 13.30 2.27
CA TYR A 122 0.78 13.87 2.18
C TYR A 122 1.49 13.71 0.84
N ARG A 123 1.03 12.80 -0.03
CA ARG A 123 1.76 12.41 -1.25
C ARG A 123 0.93 12.51 -2.53
N ASP A 124 -0.39 12.40 -2.45
CA ASP A 124 -1.26 12.53 -3.61
C ASP A 124 -1.22 13.95 -4.18
N GLU A 125 -1.48 14.08 -5.48
CA GLU A 125 -1.45 15.38 -6.18
C GLU A 125 -2.47 16.39 -5.61
N ASP A 126 -3.57 15.88 -5.06
CA ASP A 126 -4.64 16.65 -4.43
C ASP A 126 -4.55 16.64 -2.88
N ALA A 127 -3.38 16.31 -2.32
CA ALA A 127 -3.14 16.35 -0.88
C ALA A 127 -3.47 17.74 -0.29
N THR A 128 -4.13 17.76 0.87
CA THR A 128 -4.51 19.00 1.57
C THR A 128 -4.14 18.95 3.05
N VAL A 129 -3.91 20.13 3.62
CA VAL A 129 -3.71 20.29 5.07
C VAL A 129 -4.92 19.78 5.87
N ALA A 130 -6.13 19.87 5.32
CA ALA A 130 -7.34 19.32 5.94
C ALA A 130 -7.28 17.79 6.07
N ARG A 131 -6.84 17.08 5.03
CA ARG A 131 -6.65 15.61 5.09
C ARG A 131 -5.57 15.22 6.10
N ALA A 132 -4.49 15.99 6.18
CA ALA A 132 -3.46 15.79 7.20
C ALA A 132 -4.00 16.02 8.62
N ALA A 133 -4.82 17.06 8.81
CA ALA A 133 -5.49 17.33 10.08
C ALA A 133 -6.45 16.18 10.48
N ASP A 134 -7.29 15.70 9.56
CA ASP A 134 -8.17 14.55 9.79
C ASP A 134 -7.38 13.28 10.13
N TRP A 135 -6.25 13.05 9.46
CA TRP A 135 -5.39 11.91 9.75
C TRP A 135 -4.86 11.94 11.20
N HIS A 136 -4.42 13.11 11.64
CA HIS A 136 -3.88 13.32 12.97
C HIS A 136 -4.94 13.30 14.08
N ASP A 137 -6.12 13.86 13.83
CA ASP A 137 -7.18 14.04 14.83
C ASP A 137 -8.13 12.84 14.91
N ARG A 138 -8.43 12.21 13.77
CA ARG A 138 -9.49 11.21 13.66
C ARG A 138 -8.96 9.82 13.33
N TYR A 139 -8.19 9.70 12.25
CA TYR A 139 -7.87 8.38 11.69
C TYR A 139 -6.83 7.63 12.52
N ARG A 140 -5.65 8.21 12.75
CA ARG A 140 -4.61 7.57 13.56
C ARG A 140 -5.11 7.30 14.99
N PRO A 141 -5.70 8.27 15.73
CA PRO A 141 -6.21 7.98 17.07
C PRO A 141 -7.33 6.93 17.07
N GLY A 142 -8.17 6.89 16.03
CA GLY A 142 -9.22 5.89 15.85
C GLY A 142 -8.66 4.47 15.71
N VAL A 143 -7.64 4.31 14.86
CA VAL A 143 -6.94 3.03 14.65
C VAL A 143 -6.25 2.57 15.94
N VAL A 144 -5.52 3.47 16.62
CA VAL A 144 -4.88 3.18 17.92
C VAL A 144 -5.89 2.65 18.94
N ARG A 145 -7.09 3.25 19.02
CA ARG A 145 -8.15 2.77 19.92
C ARG A 145 -8.65 1.37 19.53
N ARG A 146 -8.81 1.06 18.24
CA ARG A 146 -9.28 -0.24 17.77
C ARG A 146 -8.23 -1.34 17.97
N ILE A 147 -6.97 -1.06 17.70
CA ILE A 147 -5.85 -1.97 17.99
C ILE A 147 -5.82 -2.31 19.48
N LYS A 148 -5.88 -1.29 20.34
CA LYS A 148 -5.92 -1.49 21.80
C LYS A 148 -7.11 -2.34 22.24
N GLY A 149 -8.29 -2.12 21.64
CA GLY A 149 -9.49 -2.88 21.95
C GLY A 149 -9.45 -4.33 21.46
N SER A 150 -8.84 -4.59 20.30
CA SER A 150 -8.80 -5.92 19.67
C SER A 150 -7.70 -6.82 20.25
N ALA A 151 -6.48 -6.28 20.43
CA ALA A 151 -5.30 -7.07 20.78
C ALA A 151 -4.45 -6.50 21.91
N GLY A 152 -4.91 -5.45 22.63
CA GLY A 152 -4.10 -4.78 23.66
C GLY A 152 -3.69 -5.65 24.86
N GLY A 153 -4.32 -6.80 25.06
CA GLY A 153 -3.93 -7.82 26.04
C GLY A 153 -3.57 -9.17 25.42
N CYS A 154 -3.40 -9.24 24.11
CA CYS A 154 -3.08 -10.48 23.43
C CYS A 154 -1.56 -10.73 23.44
N SER A 155 -1.18 -11.98 23.59
CA SER A 155 0.20 -12.46 23.49
C SER A 155 0.33 -13.49 22.36
N LEU A 156 1.56 -13.80 21.95
CA LEU A 156 1.81 -14.71 20.82
C LEU A 156 1.34 -16.15 21.13
N GLU A 157 1.39 -16.55 22.39
CA GLU A 157 0.98 -17.88 22.87
C GLU A 157 -0.51 -18.17 22.62
N ASN A 158 -1.35 -17.13 22.52
CA ASN A 158 -2.77 -17.31 22.21
C ASN A 158 -3.02 -17.86 20.79
N HIS A 159 -2.01 -17.77 19.93
CA HIS A 159 -2.04 -18.17 18.51
C HIS A 159 -1.38 -19.53 18.24
N GLU A 160 -0.92 -20.24 19.28
CA GLU A 160 -0.42 -21.60 19.15
C GLU A 160 -1.51 -22.58 18.67
N ASP A 161 -1.11 -23.74 18.15
CA ASP A 161 -2.07 -24.77 17.77
C ASP A 161 -2.91 -25.21 19.00
N GLY A 162 -4.23 -25.34 18.81
CA GLY A 162 -5.20 -25.51 19.91
C GLY A 162 -5.36 -24.31 20.85
N GLY A 163 -4.67 -23.20 20.63
CA GLY A 163 -4.73 -21.99 21.44
C GLY A 163 -6.09 -21.26 21.35
N PRO A 164 -6.39 -20.34 22.29
CA PRO A 164 -7.70 -19.65 22.34
C PRO A 164 -8.08 -18.86 21.08
N LEU A 165 -7.09 -18.41 20.30
CA LEU A 165 -7.25 -17.66 19.06
C LEU A 165 -6.93 -18.45 17.80
N HIS A 166 -6.45 -19.71 17.91
CA HIS A 166 -6.31 -20.61 16.76
C HIS A 166 -7.67 -21.15 16.33
N ARG A 167 -8.42 -20.31 15.60
CA ARG A 167 -9.79 -20.58 15.15
C ARG A 167 -9.83 -20.74 13.64
N PRO A 168 -10.73 -21.59 13.11
CA PRO A 168 -10.92 -21.70 11.66
C PRO A 168 -11.45 -20.37 11.07
N ALA A 169 -11.25 -20.20 9.78
CA ALA A 169 -11.78 -19.05 9.04
C ALA A 169 -13.28 -18.86 9.30
N PRO A 170 -13.74 -17.60 9.47
CA PRO A 170 -15.16 -17.33 9.68
C PRO A 170 -15.97 -17.82 8.49
N ARG A 171 -17.11 -18.45 8.78
CA ARG A 171 -18.08 -18.87 7.77
C ARG A 171 -19.29 -17.97 7.82
N VAL A 172 -19.86 -17.68 6.65
CA VAL A 172 -21.14 -16.97 6.57
C VAL A 172 -22.20 -17.78 7.32
N PRO A 173 -22.82 -17.23 8.38
CA PRO A 173 -23.90 -17.93 9.06
C PRO A 173 -25.03 -18.22 8.07
N MET A 174 -25.52 -19.45 8.07
CA MET A 174 -26.64 -19.86 7.22
C MET A 174 -26.39 -19.71 5.70
N GLY A 175 -25.14 -19.79 5.23
CA GLY A 175 -24.82 -19.65 3.81
C GLY A 175 -25.59 -20.60 2.87
N GLU A 176 -25.97 -21.78 3.35
CA GLU A 176 -26.77 -22.76 2.61
C GLU A 176 -28.22 -22.28 2.36
N GLY A 177 -28.73 -21.34 3.16
CA GLY A 177 -30.04 -20.72 2.97
C GLY A 177 -30.08 -19.68 1.85
N LEU A 178 -28.95 -19.40 1.19
CA LEU A 178 -28.85 -18.35 0.19
C LEU A 178 -29.73 -18.60 -1.03
N ALA A 179 -29.68 -19.80 -1.62
CA ALA A 179 -30.37 -20.09 -2.87
C ALA A 179 -31.90 -19.95 -2.78
N PRO A 180 -32.60 -20.50 -1.76
CA PRO A 180 -34.04 -20.30 -1.60
C PRO A 180 -34.43 -18.83 -1.39
N ILE A 181 -33.63 -18.08 -0.62
CA ILE A 181 -33.91 -16.65 -0.37
C ILE A 181 -33.64 -15.80 -1.62
N ALA A 182 -32.59 -16.10 -2.38
CA ALA A 182 -32.28 -15.42 -3.63
C ALA A 182 -33.39 -15.63 -4.67
N LEU A 183 -33.89 -16.88 -4.81
CA LEU A 183 -35.03 -17.19 -5.66
C LEU A 183 -36.27 -16.38 -5.23
N TRP A 184 -36.57 -16.36 -3.93
CA TRP A 184 -37.72 -15.61 -3.42
C TRP A 184 -37.61 -14.11 -3.72
N TRP A 185 -36.42 -13.50 -3.57
CA TRP A 185 -36.21 -12.10 -3.95
C TRP A 185 -36.39 -11.83 -5.44
N ALA A 186 -35.93 -12.74 -6.28
CA ALA A 186 -35.93 -12.56 -7.72
C ALA A 186 -37.32 -12.79 -8.35
N GLU A 187 -38.06 -13.79 -7.86
CA GLU A 187 -39.22 -14.32 -8.58
C GLU A 187 -40.51 -14.37 -7.77
N GLU A 188 -40.45 -14.43 -6.43
CA GLU A 188 -41.62 -14.73 -5.59
C GLU A 188 -41.85 -13.68 -4.48
N ARG A 189 -41.35 -12.46 -4.66
CA ARG A 189 -41.23 -11.47 -3.59
C ARG A 189 -42.56 -11.01 -2.98
N ASP A 190 -43.66 -11.16 -3.71
CA ASP A 190 -45.01 -10.84 -3.25
C ASP A 190 -45.66 -12.00 -2.46
N ASN A 191 -45.03 -13.18 -2.43
CA ASN A 191 -45.44 -14.32 -1.62
C ASN A 191 -44.77 -14.29 -0.23
N PRO A 192 -45.30 -15.01 0.77
CA PRO A 192 -44.59 -15.20 2.04
C PRO A 192 -43.19 -15.79 1.82
N ALA A 193 -42.20 -15.26 2.54
CA ALA A 193 -40.82 -15.73 2.44
C ALA A 193 -40.68 -17.19 2.92
N PRO A 194 -39.71 -17.95 2.36
CA PRO A 194 -39.38 -19.30 2.82
C PRO A 194 -39.13 -19.34 4.33
N VAL A 195 -39.75 -20.29 5.02
CA VAL A 195 -39.54 -20.50 6.45
C VAL A 195 -38.25 -21.30 6.69
N PRO A 196 -37.48 -21.01 7.76
CA PRO A 196 -36.30 -21.80 8.08
C PRO A 196 -36.64 -23.28 8.34
N THR A 197 -35.81 -24.19 7.83
CA THR A 197 -35.96 -25.63 8.08
C THR A 197 -35.64 -25.97 9.54
N ALA A 198 -36.09 -27.13 10.00
CA ALA A 198 -35.77 -27.61 11.36
C ALA A 198 -34.26 -27.72 11.60
N GLU A 199 -33.51 -28.15 10.58
CA GLU A 199 -32.05 -28.22 10.60
C GLU A 199 -31.41 -26.84 10.71
N GLN A 200 -31.90 -25.88 9.94
CA GLN A 200 -31.44 -24.49 9.98
C GLN A 200 -31.67 -23.87 11.37
N LEU A 201 -32.84 -24.12 11.97
CA LEU A 201 -33.13 -23.69 13.34
C LEU A 201 -32.22 -24.37 14.37
N ALA A 202 -31.95 -25.67 14.22
CA ALA A 202 -31.04 -26.40 15.11
C ALA A 202 -29.60 -25.87 15.03
N ALA A 203 -29.09 -25.63 13.81
CA ALA A 203 -27.77 -25.05 13.58
C ALA A 203 -27.66 -23.64 14.19
N ALA A 204 -28.68 -22.79 14.00
CA ALA A 204 -28.72 -21.45 14.59
C ALA A 204 -28.71 -21.48 16.13
N GLN A 205 -29.45 -22.41 16.74
CA GLN A 205 -29.45 -22.60 18.19
C GLN A 205 -28.10 -23.10 18.72
N ALA A 206 -27.46 -24.05 18.03
CA ALA A 206 -26.13 -24.54 18.39
C ALA A 206 -25.09 -23.40 18.37
N ALA A 207 -25.07 -22.60 17.29
CA ALA A 207 -24.21 -21.44 17.17
C ALA A 207 -24.50 -20.36 18.24
N ALA A 208 -25.77 -20.15 18.61
CA ALA A 208 -26.14 -19.22 19.69
C ALA A 208 -25.62 -19.67 21.06
N ARG A 209 -25.64 -20.97 21.35
CA ARG A 209 -25.08 -21.53 22.60
C ARG A 209 -23.57 -21.36 22.66
N GLN A 210 -22.86 -21.60 21.55
CA GLN A 210 -21.40 -21.39 21.47
C GLN A 210 -21.03 -19.92 21.73
N ARG A 211 -21.75 -18.96 21.12
CA ARG A 211 -21.52 -17.52 21.38
C ARG A 211 -21.72 -17.13 22.84
N ARG A 212 -22.75 -17.66 23.50
CA ARG A 212 -23.03 -17.40 24.93
C ARG A 212 -22.01 -18.05 25.87
N GLY A 213 -21.49 -19.22 25.51
CA GLY A 213 -20.44 -19.90 26.26
C GLY A 213 -19.07 -19.23 26.15
N GLY A 214 -18.76 -18.64 24.99
CA GLY A 214 -17.53 -17.89 24.74
C GLY A 214 -17.46 -16.53 25.45
N ALA A 215 -18.60 -15.88 25.72
CA ALA A 215 -18.67 -14.58 26.39
C ALA A 215 -18.43 -14.61 27.92
N ARG A 216 -18.20 -15.80 28.51
CA ARG A 216 -18.00 -15.99 29.96
C ARG A 216 -16.55 -16.34 30.34
N ARG A 217 -15.59 -16.20 29.43
CA ARG A 217 -14.16 -16.43 29.69
C ARG A 217 -13.37 -15.17 29.43
#